data_AF-A0A392M853-F1
#
_entry.id   AF-A0A392M853-F1
#
_cell.length_a   1.000
_cell.length_b   1.000
_cell.length_c   1.000
_cell.angle_alpha   90.00
_cell.angle_beta   90.00
_cell.angle_gamma   90.00
#
_symmetry.space_group_name_H-M   'P 1'
#
loop_
_entity.id
_entity.type
_entity.pdbx_description
1 polymer ?
#
loop_
_entity_poly.entity_id
_entity_poly.type
_entity_poly.pdbx_seq_one_letter_code
_entity_poly.pdbx_strand_id
1 'polypeptide(L)'
;HALIGGLPVESGPQPPDLLDKQIGLLTPVVMDGTPLGANFGDCSSDVPKNSTFKRGDTVSVTFWSACPRNDLMTEGTFSLVEYLQGKDTWVPAYDDDDFCVRFKWSRPFKLSTHSKAAIEWRIPQDVAPGVYRIKHFGAAKGLFGSIRHFTGSSSAFVVTH
;
A
#
# COMPACT_ATOMS: atom_id res chain seq x y z
N HIS A 1 -15.31 18.37 -42.73
CA HIS A 1 -16.03 18.01 -43.97
C HIS A 1 -16.63 16.59 -43.92
N ALA A 2 -15.89 15.52 -43.58
CA ALA A 2 -16.45 14.15 -43.53
C ALA A 2 -17.55 13.96 -42.44
N LEU A 3 -17.28 14.40 -41.20
CA LEU A 3 -18.26 14.38 -40.10
C LEU A 3 -19.55 15.18 -40.39
N ILE A 4 -19.43 16.31 -41.08
CA ILE A 4 -20.57 17.17 -41.45
C ILE A 4 -21.32 16.59 -42.66
N GLY A 5 -20.61 15.91 -43.57
CA GLY A 5 -21.18 15.33 -44.79
C GLY A 5 -21.69 13.89 -44.64
N GLY A 6 -21.59 13.27 -43.47
CA GLY A 6 -21.95 11.86 -43.26
C GLY A 6 -21.12 10.88 -44.09
N LEU A 7 -19.89 11.27 -44.46
CA LEU A 7 -19.01 10.47 -45.31
C LEU A 7 -17.96 9.71 -44.48
N PRO A 8 -17.61 8.49 -44.88
CA PRO A 8 -16.47 7.78 -44.29
C PRO A 8 -15.16 8.48 -44.63
N VAL A 9 -14.16 8.33 -43.76
CA VAL A 9 -12.77 8.73 -44.01
C VAL A 9 -11.95 7.52 -44.45
N GLU A 10 -10.94 7.76 -45.28
CA GLU A 10 -9.99 6.73 -45.68
C GLU A 10 -9.29 6.13 -44.46
N SER A 11 -9.08 4.82 -44.49
CA SER A 11 -8.33 4.14 -43.44
C SER A 11 -6.89 4.64 -43.42
N GLY A 12 -6.44 5.08 -42.25
CA GLY A 12 -5.04 5.38 -42.01
C GLY A 12 -4.16 4.12 -42.09
N PRO A 13 -2.83 4.29 -42.17
CA PRO A 13 -1.90 3.16 -42.14
C PRO A 13 -2.04 2.39 -40.83
N GLN A 14 -1.84 1.08 -40.89
CA GLN A 14 -1.81 0.25 -39.70
C GLN A 14 -0.60 0.62 -38.84
N PRO A 15 -0.78 0.90 -37.53
CA PRO A 15 0.35 1.20 -36.65
C PRO A 15 1.30 -0.02 -36.56
N PRO A 16 2.62 0.19 -36.47
CA PRO A 16 3.57 -0.90 -36.34
C PRO A 16 3.43 -1.57 -34.96
N ASP A 17 3.64 -2.89 -34.91
CA ASP A 17 3.80 -3.63 -33.66
C ASP A 17 5.25 -3.45 -33.14
N LEU A 18 5.37 -3.03 -31.88
CA LEU A 18 6.63 -2.73 -31.20
C LEU A 18 6.84 -3.59 -29.93
N LEU A 19 6.03 -4.62 -29.69
CA LEU A 19 6.12 -5.46 -28.48
C LEU A 19 7.52 -6.07 -28.28
N ASP A 20 8.14 -6.59 -29.34
CA ASP A 20 9.48 -7.22 -29.28
C ASP A 20 10.65 -6.21 -29.28
N LYS A 21 10.35 -4.91 -29.36
CA LYS A 21 11.37 -3.83 -29.43
C LYS A 21 11.51 -3.06 -28.12
N GLN A 22 10.90 -3.56 -27.04
CA GLN A 22 10.92 -2.90 -25.74
C GLN A 22 12.21 -3.22 -24.97
N ILE A 23 12.86 -2.19 -24.44
CA ILE A 23 14.06 -2.32 -23.61
C ILE A 23 13.72 -1.93 -22.17
N GLY A 24 13.92 -2.84 -21.22
CA GLY A 24 13.73 -2.59 -19.79
C GLY A 24 15.06 -2.40 -19.05
N LEU A 25 15.31 -1.19 -18.54
CA LEU A 25 16.52 -0.87 -17.74
C LEU A 25 16.27 -0.89 -16.23
N LEU A 26 15.03 -1.18 -15.80
CA LEU A 26 14.67 -1.28 -14.39
C LEU A 26 15.08 -2.65 -13.84
N THR A 27 15.92 -2.66 -12.81
CA THR A 27 16.37 -3.91 -12.19
C THR A 27 15.19 -4.68 -11.58
N PRO A 28 15.13 -6.01 -11.73
CA PRO A 28 14.07 -6.83 -11.14
C PRO A 28 14.13 -6.80 -9.62
N VAL A 29 13.05 -7.23 -8.96
CA VAL A 29 13.11 -7.59 -7.54
C VAL A 29 13.87 -8.91 -7.43
N VAL A 30 15.02 -8.90 -6.75
CA VAL A 30 15.86 -10.09 -6.57
C VAL A 30 15.28 -10.96 -5.46
N MET A 31 15.17 -10.40 -4.26
CA MET A 31 14.60 -11.03 -3.07
C MET A 31 14.28 -9.95 -2.03
N ASP A 32 13.37 -10.26 -1.10
CA ASP A 32 13.08 -9.44 0.07
C ASP A 32 13.52 -10.16 1.35
N GLY A 33 13.84 -9.38 2.38
CA GLY A 33 14.16 -9.88 3.71
C GLY A 33 13.84 -8.86 4.80
N THR A 34 13.88 -9.32 6.04
CA THR A 34 13.71 -8.52 7.24
C THR A 34 14.95 -8.65 8.13
N PRO A 35 15.21 -7.69 9.04
CA PRO A 35 16.25 -7.85 10.04
C PRO A 35 16.06 -9.11 10.89
N LEU A 36 17.16 -9.61 11.46
CA LEU A 36 17.12 -10.78 12.32
C LEU A 36 16.12 -10.57 13.47
N GLY A 37 15.22 -11.53 13.65
CA GLY A 37 14.20 -11.49 14.70
C GLY A 37 12.92 -10.72 14.36
N ALA A 38 12.82 -10.13 13.16
CA ALA A 38 11.59 -9.51 12.66
C ALA A 38 11.00 -10.33 11.50
N ASN A 39 9.69 -10.28 11.37
CA ASN A 39 8.92 -10.86 10.26
C ASN A 39 8.35 -9.76 9.37
N PHE A 40 7.97 -10.13 8.14
CA PHE A 40 7.18 -9.23 7.30
C PHE A 40 5.83 -8.94 7.98
N GLY A 41 5.44 -7.67 8.02
CA GLY A 41 4.26 -7.21 8.73
C GLY A 41 4.50 -6.81 10.18
N ASP A 42 5.71 -7.01 10.73
CA ASP A 42 6.02 -6.49 12.06
C ASP A 42 6.19 -4.96 12.04
N CYS A 43 5.71 -4.29 13.08
CA CYS A 43 5.90 -2.85 13.24
C CYS A 43 7.36 -2.54 13.60
N SER A 44 8.06 -1.81 12.74
CA SER A 44 9.37 -1.22 13.03
C SER A 44 9.26 0.13 13.78
N SER A 45 8.12 0.79 13.66
CA SER A 45 7.71 1.96 14.43
C SER A 45 6.20 1.92 14.55
N ASP A 46 5.70 1.80 15.78
CA ASP A 46 4.27 1.67 16.10
C ASP A 46 3.75 2.96 16.75
N VAL A 47 2.43 3.09 16.87
CA VAL A 47 1.81 4.14 17.68
C VAL A 47 2.21 4.00 19.16
N PRO A 48 2.28 5.09 19.93
CA PRO A 48 2.48 4.99 21.37
C PRO A 48 1.37 4.16 22.02
N LYS A 49 1.71 3.37 23.04
CA LYS A 49 0.73 2.58 23.81
C LYS A 49 -0.30 3.50 24.44
N ASN A 50 -1.57 3.12 24.37
CA ASN A 50 -2.71 3.90 24.90
C ASN A 50 -2.79 5.32 24.32
N SER A 51 -2.38 5.50 23.06
CA SER A 51 -2.45 6.80 22.39
C SER A 51 -3.90 7.20 22.10
N THR A 52 -4.14 8.51 22.17
CA THR A 52 -5.37 9.16 21.75
C THR A 52 -5.02 10.26 20.76
N PHE A 53 -5.71 10.27 19.64
CA PHE A 53 -5.59 11.26 18.58
C PHE A 53 -6.91 12.02 18.40
N LYS A 54 -6.85 13.14 17.72
CA LYS A 54 -7.99 14.00 17.39
C LYS A 54 -8.17 14.13 15.89
N ARG A 55 -9.34 14.64 15.49
CA ARG A 55 -9.62 15.02 14.12
C ARG A 55 -8.55 15.97 13.57
N GLY A 56 -8.04 15.66 12.39
CA GLY A 56 -6.97 16.42 11.74
C GLY A 56 -5.54 16.01 12.12
N ASP A 57 -5.36 15.21 13.19
CA ASP A 57 -4.05 14.61 13.49
C ASP A 57 -3.62 13.65 12.37
N THR A 58 -2.33 13.30 12.36
CA THR A 58 -1.80 12.27 11.47
C THR A 58 -1.22 11.13 12.29
N VAL A 59 -1.77 9.94 12.10
CA VAL A 59 -1.21 8.70 12.63
C VAL A 59 -0.21 8.15 11.60
N SER A 60 0.94 7.69 12.06
CA SER A 60 1.97 7.08 11.19
C SER A 60 2.49 5.81 11.84
N VAL A 61 2.45 4.71 11.09
CA VAL A 61 2.98 3.40 11.50
C VAL A 61 3.89 2.88 10.39
N THR A 62 5.04 2.32 10.75
CA THR A 62 6.00 1.80 9.77
C THR A 62 6.24 0.32 9.98
N PHE A 63 5.95 -0.48 8.95
CA PHE A 63 6.09 -1.93 8.94
C PHE A 63 7.37 -2.37 8.24
N TRP A 64 7.97 -3.47 8.68
CA TRP A 64 8.88 -4.25 7.86
C TRP A 64 8.10 -4.87 6.69
N SER A 65 8.52 -4.55 5.47
CA SER A 65 7.76 -4.84 4.26
C SER A 65 8.65 -5.35 3.13
N ALA A 66 8.05 -5.59 1.97
CA ALA A 66 8.67 -6.08 0.76
C ALA A 66 8.40 -5.13 -0.42
N CYS A 67 9.06 -5.33 -1.55
CA CYS A 67 8.86 -4.50 -2.73
C CYS A 67 7.41 -4.62 -3.28
N PRO A 68 6.66 -3.52 -3.44
CA PRO A 68 5.29 -3.54 -3.96
C PRO A 68 5.21 -3.95 -5.45
N ARG A 69 6.36 -4.14 -6.12
CA ARG A 69 6.39 -4.71 -7.48
C ARG A 69 6.21 -6.22 -7.51
N ASN A 70 6.25 -6.90 -6.36
CA ASN A 70 6.00 -8.34 -6.31
C ASN A 70 4.53 -8.66 -6.59
N ASP A 71 3.62 -7.83 -6.12
CA ASP A 71 2.19 -7.90 -6.38
C ASP A 71 1.63 -6.49 -6.31
N LEU A 72 0.89 -6.08 -7.35
CA LEU A 72 0.29 -4.75 -7.44
C LEU A 72 -0.93 -4.61 -6.52
N MET A 73 -1.43 -5.72 -5.96
CA MET A 73 -2.66 -5.77 -5.16
C MET A 73 -3.85 -5.16 -5.92
N THR A 74 -3.95 -5.40 -7.22
CA THR A 74 -5.05 -4.90 -8.07
C THR A 74 -6.40 -5.39 -7.53
N GLU A 75 -7.38 -4.50 -7.37
CA GLU A 75 -8.66 -4.74 -6.68
C GLU A 75 -8.51 -5.17 -5.20
N GLY A 76 -7.31 -5.01 -4.63
CA GLY A 76 -7.01 -5.18 -3.22
C GLY A 76 -6.49 -3.87 -2.63
N THR A 77 -5.70 -3.97 -1.57
CA THR A 77 -5.13 -2.80 -0.88
C THR A 77 -3.81 -3.14 -0.22
N PHE A 78 -2.90 -2.18 -0.13
CA PHE A 78 -1.69 -2.28 0.70
C PHE A 78 -1.95 -1.89 2.15
N SER A 79 -3.01 -1.14 2.43
CA SER A 79 -3.21 -0.47 3.72
C SER A 79 -4.68 -0.31 4.06
N LEU A 80 -5.08 -0.74 5.25
CA LEU A 80 -6.40 -0.42 5.81
C LEU A 80 -6.26 0.36 7.11
N VAL A 81 -7.15 1.31 7.31
CA VAL A 81 -7.52 1.80 8.64
C VAL A 81 -8.76 1.02 9.05
N GLU A 82 -8.65 0.21 10.10
CA GLU A 82 -9.76 -0.58 10.61
C GLU A 82 -10.34 0.06 11.87
N TYR A 83 -11.67 0.04 11.98
CA TYR A 83 -12.43 0.47 13.15
C TYR A 83 -12.87 -0.74 13.98
N LEU A 84 -12.79 -0.64 15.30
CA LEU A 84 -13.26 -1.69 16.21
C LEU A 84 -14.78 -1.56 16.42
N GLN A 85 -15.53 -2.51 15.89
CA GLN A 85 -16.95 -2.68 16.13
C GLN A 85 -17.19 -3.73 17.23
N GLY A 86 -17.89 -3.34 18.30
CA GLY A 86 -18.14 -4.25 19.42
C GLY A 86 -16.88 -4.51 20.26
N LYS A 87 -16.54 -5.78 20.49
CA LYS A 87 -15.42 -6.16 21.38
C LYS A 87 -14.16 -6.58 20.63
N ASP A 88 -14.28 -7.21 19.48
CA ASP A 88 -13.18 -7.89 18.78
C ASP A 88 -13.30 -7.87 17.24
N THR A 89 -14.35 -7.25 16.70
CA THR A 89 -14.59 -7.22 15.26
C THR A 89 -13.98 -5.96 14.65
N TRP A 90 -12.97 -6.14 13.81
CA TRP A 90 -12.34 -5.04 13.07
C TRP A 90 -12.95 -4.94 11.67
N VAL A 91 -13.46 -3.76 11.32
CA VAL A 91 -14.05 -3.49 10.00
C VAL A 91 -13.23 -2.43 9.25
N PRO A 92 -13.04 -2.56 7.94
CA PRO A 92 -12.40 -1.52 7.14
C PRO A 92 -13.19 -0.21 7.24
N ALA A 93 -12.49 0.89 7.49
CA ALA A 93 -13.06 2.23 7.53
C ALA A 93 -12.46 3.13 6.45
N TYR A 94 -11.17 2.97 6.17
CA TYR A 94 -10.47 3.64 5.08
C TYR A 94 -9.43 2.70 4.46
N ASP A 95 -9.13 2.89 3.18
CA ASP A 95 -8.09 2.14 2.45
C ASP A 95 -7.13 3.07 1.69
N ASP A 96 -6.26 2.52 0.85
CA ASP A 96 -5.27 3.27 0.09
C ASP A 96 -5.78 3.98 -1.17
N ASP A 97 -7.08 3.90 -1.49
CA ASP A 97 -7.75 4.77 -2.46
C ASP A 97 -8.38 6.02 -1.80
N ASP A 98 -8.48 6.04 -0.46
CA ASP A 98 -8.87 7.24 0.27
C ASP A 98 -7.73 8.27 0.35
N PHE A 99 -8.02 9.52 -0.02
CA PHE A 99 -7.04 10.63 0.05
C PHE A 99 -6.38 10.84 1.42
N CYS A 100 -7.03 10.39 2.50
CA CYS A 100 -6.51 10.51 3.85
C CYS A 100 -5.49 9.43 4.23
N VAL A 101 -5.37 8.36 3.45
CA VAL A 101 -4.39 7.28 3.69
C VAL A 101 -3.26 7.41 2.68
N ARG A 102 -2.02 7.19 3.14
CA ARG A 102 -0.85 7.19 2.27
C ARG A 102 0.01 5.99 2.56
N PHE A 103 0.24 5.18 1.53
CA PHE A 103 1.24 4.14 1.52
C PHE A 103 2.57 4.67 0.97
N LYS A 104 3.63 4.61 1.77
CA LYS A 104 4.98 5.06 1.39
C LYS A 104 5.97 3.91 1.54
N TRP A 105 6.40 3.35 0.42
CA TRP A 105 7.44 2.33 0.41
C TRP A 105 8.85 2.95 0.35
N SER A 106 9.79 2.40 1.11
CA SER A 106 11.18 2.84 1.08
C SER A 106 12.17 1.70 1.36
N ARG A 107 13.40 1.86 0.87
CA ARG A 107 14.54 0.99 1.17
C ARG A 107 15.80 1.84 1.29
N PRO A 108 16.79 1.43 2.10
CA PRO A 108 17.97 2.26 2.37
C PRO A 108 18.87 2.46 1.14
N PHE A 109 18.88 1.52 0.18
CA PHE A 109 19.60 1.62 -1.08
C PHE A 109 19.02 0.66 -2.15
N LYS A 110 19.33 0.88 -3.43
CA LYS A 110 18.68 0.23 -4.60
C LYS A 110 18.66 -1.30 -4.60
N LEU A 111 19.63 -1.97 -3.95
CA LEU A 111 19.71 -3.43 -3.91
C LEU A 111 19.57 -4.00 -2.49
N SER A 112 19.09 -3.18 -1.54
CA SER A 112 18.78 -3.69 -0.21
C SER A 112 17.62 -4.67 -0.29
N THR A 113 17.77 -5.80 0.39
CA THR A 113 16.70 -6.77 0.62
C THR A 113 15.71 -6.27 1.68
N HIS A 114 16.12 -5.33 2.52
CA HIS A 114 15.26 -4.77 3.57
C HIS A 114 14.50 -3.57 3.03
N SER A 115 13.20 -3.56 3.30
CA SER A 115 12.34 -2.43 2.96
C SER A 115 11.29 -2.17 4.03
N LYS A 116 10.71 -0.98 3.99
CA LYS A 116 9.70 -0.53 4.94
C LYS A 116 8.51 0.06 4.20
N ALA A 117 7.33 -0.15 4.78
CA ALA A 117 6.10 0.52 4.39
C ALA A 117 5.66 1.45 5.53
N ALA A 118 5.75 2.76 5.31
CA ALA A 118 5.16 3.75 6.21
C ALA A 118 3.73 4.04 5.73
N ILE A 119 2.76 3.78 6.60
CA ILE A 119 1.35 4.06 6.37
C ILE A 119 0.99 5.26 7.22
N GLU A 120 0.54 6.33 6.56
CA GLU A 120 0.04 7.53 7.22
C GLU A 120 -1.46 7.62 7.04
N TRP A 121 -2.17 7.91 8.12
CA TRP A 121 -3.59 8.25 8.10
C TRP A 121 -3.79 9.64 8.67
N ARG A 122 -4.19 10.58 7.82
CA ARG A 122 -4.62 11.93 8.22
C ARG A 122 -6.09 11.85 8.61
N ILE A 123 -6.35 11.89 9.92
CA ILE A 123 -7.68 11.68 10.48
C ILE A 123 -8.68 12.70 9.91
N PRO A 124 -9.73 12.26 9.17
CA PRO A 124 -10.74 13.16 8.61
C PRO A 124 -11.48 13.97 9.68
N GLN A 125 -11.98 15.14 9.30
CA GLN A 125 -12.69 16.04 10.22
C GLN A 125 -14.06 15.49 10.66
N ASP A 126 -14.63 14.59 9.87
CA ASP A 126 -15.93 13.95 10.05
C ASP A 126 -15.82 12.51 10.58
N VAL A 127 -14.60 12.04 10.90
CA VAL A 127 -14.38 10.67 11.39
C VAL A 127 -15.22 10.38 12.64
N ALA A 128 -15.75 9.17 12.72
CA ALA A 128 -16.42 8.70 13.93
C ALA A 128 -15.39 8.52 15.07
N PRO A 129 -15.63 9.02 16.28
CA PRO A 129 -14.81 8.67 17.43
C PRO A 129 -14.84 7.17 17.71
N GLY A 130 -13.72 6.62 18.20
CA GLY A 130 -13.64 5.23 18.63
C GLY A 130 -12.23 4.67 18.53
N VAL A 131 -12.11 3.35 18.43
CA VAL A 131 -10.82 2.66 18.45
C VAL A 131 -10.48 2.20 17.05
N TYR A 132 -9.28 2.56 16.59
CA TYR A 132 -8.77 2.27 15.26
C TYR A 132 -7.44 1.52 15.34
N ARG A 133 -7.08 0.85 14.24
CA ARG A 133 -5.71 0.35 14.00
C ARG A 133 -5.38 0.47 12.52
N ILE A 134 -4.09 0.48 12.21
CA ILE A 134 -3.59 0.40 10.84
C ILE A 134 -3.21 -1.04 10.54
N LYS A 135 -3.63 -1.54 9.39
CA LYS A 135 -3.29 -2.86 8.87
C LYS A 135 -2.55 -2.71 7.54
N HIS A 136 -1.51 -3.51 7.37
CA HIS A 136 -0.69 -3.52 6.16
C HIS A 136 -0.80 -4.89 5.48
N PHE A 137 -0.85 -4.90 4.16
CA PHE A 137 -0.80 -6.08 3.31
C PHE A 137 0.39 -5.97 2.36
N GLY A 138 1.07 -7.07 2.11
CA GLY A 138 2.19 -7.10 1.19
C GLY A 138 2.50 -8.48 0.66
N ALA A 139 3.39 -8.54 -0.33
CA ALA A 139 3.84 -9.77 -0.96
C ALA A 139 5.38 -9.80 -0.99
N ALA A 140 5.98 -10.77 -0.33
CA ALA A 140 7.43 -10.91 -0.21
C ALA A 140 7.97 -11.97 -1.16
N LYS A 141 9.07 -11.66 -1.85
CA LYS A 141 9.76 -12.60 -2.72
C LYS A 141 10.89 -13.30 -1.96
N GLY A 142 10.75 -14.61 -1.77
CA GLY A 142 11.77 -15.44 -1.15
C GLY A 142 12.98 -15.70 -2.05
N LEU A 143 14.03 -16.29 -1.48
CA LEU A 143 15.30 -16.59 -2.18
C LEU A 143 15.13 -17.42 -3.47
N PHE A 144 14.15 -18.32 -3.50
CA PHE A 144 13.85 -19.17 -4.66
C PHE A 144 12.79 -18.57 -5.60
N GLY A 145 12.47 -17.28 -5.45
CA GLY A 145 11.53 -16.56 -6.31
C GLY A 145 10.06 -16.74 -5.94
N SER A 146 9.70 -17.60 -4.98
CA SER A 146 8.32 -17.74 -4.52
C SER A 146 7.81 -16.45 -3.88
N ILE A 147 6.61 -16.02 -4.26
CA ILE A 147 5.91 -14.89 -3.66
C ILE A 147 5.01 -15.39 -2.53
N ARG A 148 5.05 -14.74 -1.37
CA ARG A 148 4.21 -15.04 -0.22
C ARG A 148 3.57 -13.77 0.31
N HIS A 149 2.25 -13.78 0.42
CA HIS A 149 1.49 -12.70 1.03
C HIS A 149 1.68 -12.70 2.54
N PHE A 150 1.67 -11.51 3.13
CA PHE A 150 1.73 -11.29 4.56
C PHE A 150 0.82 -10.14 4.96
N THR A 151 0.49 -10.09 6.25
CA THR A 151 -0.25 -8.98 6.84
C THR A 151 0.39 -8.55 8.15
N GLY A 152 0.33 -7.26 8.46
CA GLY A 152 0.74 -6.67 9.72
C GLY A 152 -0.36 -5.81 10.32
N SER A 153 -0.38 -5.63 11.63
CA SER A 153 -1.30 -4.69 12.29
C SER A 153 -0.56 -3.90 13.35
N SER A 154 -0.87 -2.60 13.44
CA SER A 154 -0.40 -1.73 14.50
C SER A 154 -1.05 -2.07 15.85
N SER A 155 -0.51 -1.51 16.92
CA SER A 155 -1.27 -1.37 18.15
C SER A 155 -2.54 -0.54 17.90
N ALA A 156 -3.60 -0.79 18.68
CA ALA A 156 -4.82 -0.01 18.62
C ALA A 156 -4.64 1.36 19.28
N PHE A 157 -5.37 2.36 18.77
CA PHE A 157 -5.35 3.73 19.29
C PHE A 157 -6.75 4.34 19.25
N VAL A 158 -6.98 5.33 20.12
CA VAL A 158 -8.28 6.00 20.24
C VAL A 158 -8.29 7.25 19.36
N VAL A 159 -9.41 7.49 18.68
CA VAL A 159 -9.71 8.75 18.00
C VAL A 159 -10.87 9.42 18.71
N THR A 160 -10.66 10.68 19.08
CA THR A 160 -11.66 11.54 19.73
C THR A 160 -12.03 12.71 18.83
N HIS A 161 -12.99 13.52 19.28
CA HIS A 161 -13.34 14.77 18.62
C HIS A 161 -12.14 15.71 18.49
#